data_AF-A0A3L6R3Y3-F1
#
_entry.id   AF-A0A3L6R3Y3-F1
#
_cell.length_a   1.000
_cell.length_b   1.000
_cell.length_c   1.000
_cell.angle_alpha   90.00
_cell.angle_beta   90.00
_cell.angle_gamma   90.00
#
_symmetry.space_group_name_H-M   'P 1'
#
loop_
_entity.id
_entity.type
_entity.pdbx_description
1 polymer ?
#
loop_
_entity_poly.entity_id
_entity_poly.type
_entity_poly.pdbx_seq_one_letter_code
_entity_poly.pdbx_strand_id
1 'polypeptide(L)'
;MESELRALAWAALLTPACAAYARFAARRLRPGLPRLAALFPTFPVFAYLPCTFASLHLRLFSTFFHTWLAINKLVLLALDRGPLHPGLPLLPFVLCAGLPIKVRLVQSRQTASKQQQPPPPPPPVAEFLRPCARSALLLGFLAAAYPYTGWLPLYALHYLYCIQIFLTLDLVLSSVALASAAVLGASMERHFSAPLAVTSLNDFWGRQWNLMAVDLLRASAYEPVRARWGRDAGVLAAFLMSGLLHELLYWYMTLRRPTGEMLLFFMFQAASQIAERWARAAGLWRPPKAAAYLLVTVFMVVTVSEMFFGPFVRAGTDVRLTEETTALVAMVWNAAKHLIRPSGLASS
;
A
#
# COMPACT_ATOMS: atom_id res chain seq x y z
N MET A 1 -23.18 -1.04 10.58
CA MET A 1 -23.32 -1.17 9.11
C MET A 1 -23.78 0.15 8.47
N GLU A 2 -24.85 0.79 8.94
CA GLU A 2 -25.32 2.07 8.37
C GLU A 2 -24.27 3.19 8.44
N SER A 3 -23.57 3.33 9.57
CA SER A 3 -22.48 4.29 9.74
C SER A 3 -21.35 4.08 8.73
N GLU A 4 -20.96 2.83 8.48
CA GLU A 4 -19.92 2.47 7.50
C GLU A 4 -20.36 2.79 6.08
N LEU A 5 -21.61 2.48 5.72
CA LEU A 5 -22.15 2.82 4.40
C LEU A 5 -22.17 4.34 4.18
N ARG A 6 -22.51 5.11 5.21
CA ARG A 6 -22.46 6.58 5.17
C ARG A 6 -21.03 7.08 4.99
N ALA A 7 -20.06 6.52 5.72
CA ALA A 7 -18.64 6.85 5.58
C ALA A 7 -18.11 6.52 4.17
N LEU A 8 -18.48 5.35 3.63
CA LEU A 8 -18.15 4.94 2.26
C LEU A 8 -18.75 5.90 1.22
N ALA A 9 -20.02 6.29 1.38
CA ALA A 9 -20.68 7.25 0.49
C ALA A 9 -19.96 8.61 0.50
N TRP A 10 -19.59 9.12 1.68
CA TRP A 10 -18.80 10.34 1.80
C TRP A 10 -17.42 10.20 1.15
N ALA A 11 -16.71 9.09 1.37
CA ALA A 11 -15.41 8.85 0.74
C ALA A 11 -15.53 8.78 -0.80
N ALA A 12 -16.57 8.11 -1.31
CA ALA A 12 -16.85 7.98 -2.74
C ALA A 12 -17.26 9.30 -3.40
N LEU A 13 -17.80 10.26 -2.64
CA LEU A 13 -18.15 11.60 -3.13
C LEU A 13 -16.98 12.59 -3.00
N LEU A 14 -16.36 12.66 -1.84
CA LEU A 14 -15.34 13.67 -1.50
C LEU A 14 -14.02 13.43 -2.24
N THR A 15 -13.62 12.17 -2.42
CA THR A 15 -12.37 11.83 -3.13
C THR A 15 -12.37 12.31 -4.58
N PRO A 16 -13.38 11.98 -5.42
CA PRO A 16 -13.42 12.49 -6.78
C PRO A 16 -13.64 14.00 -6.85
N ALA A 17 -14.43 14.60 -5.93
CA ALA A 17 -14.62 16.05 -5.88
C ALA A 17 -13.29 16.78 -5.62
N CYS A 18 -12.52 16.36 -4.61
CA CYS A 18 -11.21 16.92 -4.28
C CYS A 18 -10.21 16.71 -5.43
N ALA A 19 -10.21 15.52 -6.06
CA ALA A 19 -9.34 15.25 -7.20
C ALA A 19 -9.69 16.11 -8.43
N ALA A 20 -10.98 16.29 -8.73
CA ALA A 20 -11.43 17.15 -9.82
C ALA A 20 -11.05 18.62 -9.59
N TYR A 21 -11.24 19.12 -8.36
CA TYR A 21 -10.77 20.44 -7.94
C TYR A 21 -9.25 20.57 -8.10
N ALA A 22 -8.49 19.59 -7.61
CA ALA A 22 -7.03 19.59 -7.68
C ALA A 22 -6.52 19.66 -9.13
N ARG A 23 -7.15 18.91 -10.05
CA ARG A 23 -6.84 18.97 -11.48
C ARG A 23 -7.08 20.35 -12.05
N PHE A 24 -8.23 20.95 -11.72
CA PHE A 24 -8.60 22.27 -12.21
C PHE A 24 -7.65 23.36 -11.70
N ALA A 25 -7.31 23.34 -10.41
CA ALA A 25 -6.32 24.24 -9.82
C ALA A 25 -4.94 24.07 -10.48
N ALA A 26 -4.48 22.82 -10.64
CA ALA A 26 -3.18 22.52 -11.25
C ALA A 26 -3.07 22.92 -12.72
N ARG A 27 -4.18 23.00 -13.47
CA ARG A 27 -4.22 23.53 -14.85
C ARG A 27 -4.01 25.04 -14.92
N ARG A 28 -4.47 25.77 -13.90
CA ARG A 28 -4.44 27.24 -13.88
C ARG A 28 -3.19 27.81 -13.23
N LEU A 29 -2.56 27.03 -12.35
CA LEU A 29 -1.44 27.49 -11.52
C LEU A 29 -0.12 26.84 -11.93
N ARG A 30 0.94 27.65 -11.92
CA ARG A 30 2.31 27.19 -12.13
C ARG A 30 2.72 26.22 -11.01
N PRO A 31 3.57 25.21 -11.30
CA PRO A 31 4.07 24.32 -10.27
C PRO A 31 4.84 25.06 -9.17
N GLY A 32 4.91 24.45 -7.99
CA GLY A 32 5.53 24.98 -6.78
C GLY A 32 4.51 25.47 -5.76
N LEU A 33 4.87 26.54 -5.05
CA LEU A 33 4.08 27.07 -3.92
C LEU A 33 2.65 27.51 -4.29
N PRO A 34 2.39 28.19 -5.43
CA PRO A 34 1.02 28.60 -5.77
C PRO A 34 0.08 27.41 -5.94
N ARG A 35 0.55 26.36 -6.63
CA ARG A 35 -0.19 25.12 -6.81
C ARG A 35 -0.37 24.41 -5.46
N LEU A 36 0.66 24.33 -4.63
CA LEU A 36 0.56 23.71 -3.30
C LEU A 36 -0.47 24.42 -2.40
N ALA A 37 -0.43 25.75 -2.36
CA ALA A 37 -1.37 26.56 -1.58
C ALA A 37 -2.82 26.34 -2.04
N ALA A 38 -3.06 26.23 -3.35
CA ALA A 38 -4.38 25.92 -3.87
C ALA A 38 -4.83 24.48 -3.57
N LEU A 39 -3.91 23.52 -3.47
CA LEU A 39 -4.25 22.13 -3.13
C LEU A 39 -4.43 21.90 -1.63
N PHE A 40 -3.84 22.76 -0.79
CA PHE A 40 -3.85 22.64 0.67
C PHE A 40 -5.24 22.43 1.29
N PRO A 41 -6.32 23.09 0.85
CA PRO A 41 -7.67 22.86 1.40
C PRO A 41 -8.19 21.42 1.23
N THR A 42 -7.63 20.64 0.31
CA THR A 42 -8.01 19.23 0.12
C THR A 42 -7.34 18.29 1.13
N PHE A 43 -6.21 18.67 1.72
CA PHE A 43 -5.44 17.79 2.60
C PHE A 43 -6.16 17.47 3.92
N PRO A 44 -6.80 18.43 4.60
CA PRO A 44 -7.61 18.12 5.79
C PRO A 44 -8.75 17.14 5.50
N VAL A 45 -9.36 17.20 4.31
CA VAL A 45 -10.41 16.26 3.90
C VAL A 45 -9.86 14.83 3.84
N PHE A 46 -8.73 14.63 3.16
CA PHE A 46 -8.08 13.32 3.08
C PHE A 46 -7.49 12.82 4.41
N ALA A 47 -7.11 13.73 5.30
CA ALA A 47 -6.69 13.39 6.65
C ALA A 47 -7.86 13.03 7.58
N TYR A 48 -9.04 13.62 7.37
CA TYR A 48 -10.21 13.35 8.21
C TYR A 48 -10.98 12.10 7.78
N LEU A 49 -11.00 11.75 6.49
CA LEU A 49 -11.76 10.61 5.95
C LEU A 49 -11.57 9.29 6.72
N PRO A 50 -10.35 8.86 7.12
CA PRO A 50 -10.19 7.63 7.89
C PRO A 50 -10.92 7.63 9.23
N CYS A 51 -11.03 8.79 9.89
CA CYS A 51 -11.73 8.92 11.17
C CYS A 51 -13.24 8.67 11.07
N THR A 52 -13.81 8.67 9.87
CA THR A 52 -15.24 8.41 9.67
C THR A 52 -15.60 6.92 9.74
N PHE A 53 -14.61 6.03 9.58
CA PHE A 53 -14.80 4.58 9.61
C PHE A 53 -14.68 4.04 11.04
N ALA A 54 -15.66 3.26 11.48
CA ALA A 54 -15.56 2.57 12.77
C ALA A 54 -14.76 1.27 12.62
N SER A 55 -14.93 0.52 11.53
CA SER A 55 -14.14 -0.68 11.19
C SER A 55 -12.66 -0.37 11.06
N LEU A 56 -11.84 -1.22 11.67
CA LEU A 56 -10.40 -1.15 11.64
C LEU A 56 -9.88 -1.36 10.21
N HIS A 57 -10.38 -2.35 9.47
CA HIS A 57 -9.96 -2.59 8.09
C HIS A 57 -10.27 -1.40 7.18
N LEU A 58 -11.51 -0.90 7.21
CA LEU A 58 -11.92 0.23 6.37
C LEU A 58 -11.13 1.49 6.72
N ARG A 59 -10.89 1.73 8.00
CA ARG A 59 -10.03 2.82 8.47
C ARG A 59 -8.60 2.67 7.96
N LEU A 60 -8.01 1.49 8.08
CA LEU A 60 -6.65 1.20 7.61
C LEU A 60 -6.49 1.47 6.11
N PHE A 61 -7.39 0.92 5.29
CA PHE A 61 -7.35 1.16 3.84
C PHE A 61 -7.66 2.60 3.48
N SER A 62 -8.56 3.25 4.21
CA SER A 62 -8.83 4.68 4.04
C SER A 62 -7.59 5.52 4.35
N THR A 63 -6.86 5.24 5.43
CA THR A 63 -5.61 5.93 5.74
C THR A 63 -4.58 5.72 4.63
N PHE A 64 -4.43 4.49 4.13
CA PHE A 64 -3.51 4.21 3.03
C PHE A 64 -3.89 4.96 1.74
N PHE A 65 -5.16 4.89 1.29
CA PHE A 65 -5.58 5.53 0.04
C PHE A 65 -5.67 7.06 0.13
N HIS A 66 -6.24 7.60 1.20
CA HIS A 66 -6.50 9.03 1.31
C HIS A 66 -5.30 9.77 1.91
N THR A 67 -4.92 9.44 3.14
CA THR A 67 -3.90 10.20 3.88
C THR A 67 -2.50 9.95 3.35
N TRP A 68 -2.18 8.72 2.97
CA TRP A 68 -0.90 8.41 2.34
C TRP A 68 -0.93 8.69 0.84
N LEU A 69 -1.62 7.88 0.02
CA LEU A 69 -1.49 7.97 -1.43
C LEU A 69 -1.98 9.31 -2.01
N ALA A 70 -3.23 9.72 -1.72
CA ALA A 70 -3.81 10.89 -2.36
C ALA A 70 -3.07 12.18 -2.00
N ILE A 71 -2.80 12.43 -0.71
CA ILE A 71 -2.03 13.61 -0.28
C ILE A 71 -0.63 13.61 -0.93
N ASN A 72 0.09 12.48 -0.91
CA ASN A 72 1.43 12.41 -1.50
C ASN A 72 1.42 12.68 -3.01
N LYS A 73 0.45 12.11 -3.74
CA LYS A 73 0.29 12.35 -5.17
C LYS A 73 -0.06 13.80 -5.48
N LEU A 74 -0.89 14.44 -4.65
CA LEU A 74 -1.24 15.85 -4.82
C LEU A 74 -0.08 16.79 -4.48
N VAL A 75 0.72 16.48 -3.46
CA VAL A 75 1.97 17.21 -3.17
C VAL A 75 2.96 17.05 -4.34
N LEU A 76 3.12 15.85 -4.89
CA LEU A 76 3.95 15.63 -6.06
C LEU A 76 3.42 16.38 -7.29
N LEU A 77 2.10 16.38 -7.52
CA LEU A 77 1.46 17.20 -8.56
C LEU A 77 1.74 18.70 -8.35
N ALA A 78 1.72 19.17 -7.10
CA ALA A 78 2.09 20.55 -6.76
C ALA A 78 3.49 20.89 -7.27
N LEU A 79 4.42 19.94 -7.15
CA LEU A 79 5.83 20.06 -7.52
C LEU A 79 6.15 19.65 -8.96
N ASP A 80 5.14 19.37 -9.79
CA ASP A 80 5.29 18.84 -11.16
C ASP A 80 6.03 17.50 -11.24
N ARG A 81 5.82 16.64 -10.24
CA ARG A 81 6.44 15.31 -10.12
C ARG A 81 5.37 14.24 -9.94
N GLY A 82 5.81 12.99 -10.03
CA GLY A 82 4.97 11.84 -9.72
C GLY A 82 3.98 11.47 -10.83
N PRO A 83 2.95 10.68 -10.51
CA PRO A 83 2.09 10.04 -11.52
C PRO A 83 0.94 10.92 -12.02
N LEU A 84 0.65 12.05 -11.36
CA LEU A 84 -0.46 12.93 -11.74
C LEU A 84 0.00 14.06 -12.64
N HIS A 85 -0.77 14.32 -13.71
CA HIS A 85 -0.53 15.42 -14.62
C HIS A 85 -1.84 16.14 -14.97
N PRO A 86 -1.91 17.49 -14.94
CA PRO A 86 -3.15 18.25 -15.20
C PRO A 86 -3.71 18.01 -16.61
N GLY A 87 -2.86 17.61 -17.56
CA GLY A 87 -3.27 17.27 -18.93
C GLY A 87 -4.08 15.96 -19.06
N LEU A 88 -4.13 15.12 -18.03
CA LEU A 88 -4.90 13.87 -18.09
C LEU A 88 -6.42 14.12 -18.27
N PRO A 89 -7.15 13.20 -18.93
CA PRO A 89 -8.61 13.22 -18.90
C PRO A 89 -9.13 13.09 -17.47
N LEU A 90 -10.33 13.61 -17.19
CA LEU A 90 -10.84 13.75 -15.83
C LEU A 90 -10.91 12.40 -15.09
N LEU A 91 -11.50 11.39 -15.71
CA LEU A 91 -11.68 10.06 -15.09
C LEU A 91 -10.33 9.37 -14.76
N PRO A 92 -9.37 9.22 -15.69
CA PRO A 92 -8.03 8.73 -15.36
C PRO A 92 -7.31 9.54 -14.28
N PHE A 93 -7.46 10.87 -14.26
CA PHE A 93 -6.86 11.70 -13.22
C PHE A 93 -7.44 11.39 -11.85
N VAL A 94 -8.77 11.36 -11.75
CA VAL A 94 -9.49 11.10 -10.49
C VAL A 94 -9.14 9.73 -9.93
N LEU A 95 -9.19 8.69 -10.77
CA LEU A 95 -8.82 7.34 -10.37
C LEU A 95 -7.34 7.26 -9.97
N CYS A 96 -6.44 7.91 -10.70
CA CYS A 96 -5.02 7.95 -10.36
C CYS A 96 -4.74 8.69 -9.06
N ALA A 97 -5.53 9.71 -8.72
CA ALA A 97 -5.36 10.47 -7.49
C ALA A 97 -5.77 9.65 -6.26
N GLY A 98 -6.92 8.98 -6.31
CA GLY A 98 -7.46 8.22 -5.16
C GLY A 98 -6.98 6.79 -5.04
N LEU A 99 -6.64 6.13 -6.16
CA LEU A 99 -6.31 4.70 -6.17
C LEU A 99 -4.80 4.47 -6.38
N PRO A 100 -4.26 3.32 -5.96
CA PRO A 100 -2.90 2.88 -6.24
C PRO A 100 -2.70 2.50 -7.72
N ILE A 101 -3.06 3.37 -8.66
CA ILE A 101 -2.85 3.15 -10.09
C ILE A 101 -1.88 4.18 -10.66
N LYS A 102 -1.15 3.77 -11.70
CA LYS A 102 -0.39 4.66 -12.57
C LYS A 102 -0.97 4.58 -13.96
N VAL A 103 -1.38 5.70 -14.50
CA VAL A 103 -1.93 5.77 -15.85
C VAL A 103 -0.77 6.02 -16.83
N ARG A 104 -0.51 5.09 -17.74
CA ARG A 104 0.61 5.18 -18.71
C ARG A 104 0.45 6.26 -19.78
N LEU A 105 -0.70 6.95 -19.84
CA LEU A 105 -1.06 7.89 -20.93
C LEU A 105 -0.05 9.02 -21.17
N VAL A 106 0.76 9.43 -20.17
CA VAL A 106 1.69 10.57 -20.31
C VAL A 106 3.15 10.14 -20.39
N GLN A 107 3.56 9.04 -19.74
CA GLN A 107 4.95 8.55 -19.84
C GLN A 107 5.33 8.18 -21.28
N SER A 108 4.37 7.68 -22.07
CA SER A 108 4.60 7.36 -23.48
C SER A 108 5.01 8.58 -24.31
N ARG A 109 4.55 9.81 -23.98
CA ARG A 109 4.94 11.02 -24.73
C ARG A 109 6.31 11.58 -24.37
N GLN A 110 6.78 11.41 -23.14
CA GLN A 110 8.13 11.88 -22.74
C GLN A 110 9.23 10.84 -23.01
N THR A 111 8.92 9.54 -22.97
CA THR A 111 9.90 8.48 -23.31
C THR A 111 9.95 8.12 -24.80
N ALA A 112 8.92 8.44 -25.60
CA ALA A 112 8.98 8.31 -27.05
C ALA A 112 10.09 9.16 -27.71
N SER A 113 10.62 10.17 -27.02
CA SER A 113 11.80 10.92 -27.47
C SER A 113 13.11 10.12 -27.33
N LYS A 114 13.15 9.00 -26.59
CA LYS A 114 14.41 8.26 -26.31
C LYS A 114 14.36 6.74 -26.48
N GLN A 115 13.20 6.09 -26.70
CA GLN A 115 13.15 4.65 -26.93
C GLN A 115 12.18 4.27 -28.07
N GLN A 116 12.77 3.74 -29.15
CA GLN A 116 12.13 3.22 -30.37
C GLN A 116 11.55 1.80 -30.20
N GLN A 117 10.96 1.49 -29.04
CA GLN A 117 10.22 0.23 -28.87
C GLN A 117 8.73 0.52 -28.70
N PRO A 118 7.85 -0.09 -29.52
CA PRO A 118 6.43 0.01 -29.28
C PRO A 118 6.13 -0.57 -27.88
N PRO A 119 5.30 0.11 -27.07
CA PRO A 119 4.99 -0.37 -25.73
C PRO A 119 4.32 -1.75 -25.84
N PRO A 120 4.63 -2.68 -24.92
CA PRO A 120 4.01 -4.00 -24.92
C PRO A 120 2.48 -3.86 -24.81
N PRO A 121 1.71 -4.77 -25.45
CA PRO A 121 0.26 -4.76 -25.37
C PRO A 121 -0.16 -4.81 -23.90
N PRO A 122 -1.25 -4.11 -23.55
CA PRO A 122 -1.64 -4.08 -22.17
C PRO A 122 -2.09 -5.48 -21.71
N PRO A 123 -1.76 -5.87 -20.48
CA PRO A 123 -2.06 -7.21 -20.01
C PRO A 123 -3.58 -7.44 -20.01
N PRO A 124 -4.06 -8.62 -20.45
CA PRO A 124 -5.46 -8.98 -20.38
C PRO A 124 -6.02 -8.80 -18.98
N VAL A 125 -7.29 -8.40 -18.86
CA VAL A 125 -7.99 -8.29 -17.55
C VAL A 125 -7.87 -9.59 -16.75
N ALA A 126 -7.83 -10.74 -17.43
CA ALA A 126 -7.61 -12.05 -16.84
C ALA A 126 -6.28 -12.21 -16.08
N GLU A 127 -5.25 -11.44 -16.41
CA GLU A 127 -3.98 -11.45 -15.66
C GLU A 127 -4.11 -10.80 -14.28
N PHE A 128 -5.08 -9.88 -14.09
CA PHE A 128 -5.37 -9.27 -12.79
C PHE A 128 -6.29 -10.13 -11.93
N LEU A 129 -7.04 -11.07 -12.52
CA LEU A 129 -7.87 -12.03 -11.77
C LEU A 129 -7.02 -13.07 -11.02
N ARG A 130 -5.89 -13.49 -11.60
CA ARG A 130 -5.04 -14.55 -11.02
C ARG A 130 -4.50 -14.17 -9.62
N PRO A 131 -3.90 -12.98 -9.39
CA PRO A 131 -3.49 -12.56 -8.05
C PRO A 131 -4.64 -12.49 -7.05
N CYS A 132 -5.80 -11.96 -7.46
CA CYS A 132 -6.99 -11.91 -6.60
C CYS A 132 -7.42 -13.30 -6.15
N ALA A 133 -7.58 -14.24 -7.10
CA ALA A 133 -7.99 -15.60 -6.81
C ALA A 133 -6.97 -16.31 -5.91
N ARG A 134 -5.66 -16.19 -6.22
CA ARG A 134 -4.59 -16.75 -5.40
C ARG A 134 -4.66 -16.25 -3.96
N SER A 135 -4.72 -14.93 -3.77
CA SER A 135 -4.67 -14.34 -2.43
C SER A 135 -5.94 -14.60 -1.63
N ALA A 136 -7.11 -14.62 -2.27
CA ALA A 136 -8.36 -15.04 -1.64
C ALA A 136 -8.32 -16.52 -1.20
N LEU A 137 -7.83 -17.43 -2.06
CA LEU A 137 -7.69 -18.85 -1.73
C LEU A 137 -6.71 -19.08 -0.58
N LEU A 138 -5.53 -18.45 -0.61
CA LEU A 138 -4.53 -18.59 0.44
C LEU A 138 -5.01 -17.99 1.77
N LEU A 139 -5.73 -16.87 1.74
CA LEU A 139 -6.38 -16.31 2.95
C LEU A 139 -7.44 -17.26 3.49
N GLY A 140 -8.23 -17.90 2.63
CA GLY A 140 -9.21 -18.90 3.05
C GLY A 140 -8.56 -20.12 3.72
N PHE A 141 -7.47 -20.63 3.16
CA PHE A 141 -6.69 -21.69 3.77
C PHE A 141 -6.09 -21.28 5.12
N LEU A 142 -5.51 -20.08 5.20
CA LEU A 142 -4.94 -19.55 6.43
C LEU A 142 -6.02 -19.36 7.52
N ALA A 143 -7.19 -18.84 7.15
CA ALA A 143 -8.36 -18.73 8.03
C ALA A 143 -8.80 -20.10 8.59
N ALA A 144 -8.81 -21.14 7.77
CA ALA A 144 -9.12 -22.50 8.20
C ALA A 144 -8.03 -23.11 9.11
N ALA A 145 -6.77 -22.70 8.94
CA ALA A 145 -5.65 -23.19 9.74
C ALA A 145 -5.55 -22.50 11.12
N TYR A 146 -5.98 -21.24 11.25
CA TYR A 146 -5.84 -20.43 12.48
C TYR A 146 -6.30 -21.11 13.78
N PRO A 147 -7.46 -21.80 13.83
CA PRO A 147 -7.90 -22.51 15.05
C PRO A 147 -6.91 -23.55 15.57
N TYR A 148 -6.04 -24.06 14.68
CA TYR A 148 -5.05 -25.09 15.00
C TYR A 148 -3.65 -24.52 15.27
N THR A 149 -3.49 -23.20 15.38
CA THR A 149 -2.18 -22.55 15.55
C THR A 149 -1.73 -22.37 17.01
N GLY A 150 -2.54 -22.80 17.99
CA GLY A 150 -2.29 -22.57 19.42
C GLY A 150 -1.00 -23.21 19.99
N TRP A 151 -0.39 -24.15 19.27
CA TRP A 151 0.89 -24.78 19.64
C TRP A 151 2.11 -24.09 19.02
N LEU A 152 1.93 -23.10 18.15
CA LEU A 152 3.04 -22.46 17.46
C LEU A 152 3.82 -21.53 18.39
N PRO A 153 5.16 -21.52 18.33
CA PRO A 153 5.98 -20.50 18.97
C PRO A 153 5.59 -19.10 18.51
N LEU A 154 5.77 -18.09 19.39
CA LEU A 154 5.37 -16.70 19.14
C LEU A 154 5.87 -16.14 17.79
N TYR A 155 7.16 -16.30 17.49
CA TYR A 155 7.72 -15.82 16.22
C TYR A 155 7.17 -16.54 14.99
N ALA A 156 6.77 -17.81 15.13
CA ALA A 156 6.10 -18.55 14.05
C ALA A 156 4.67 -18.01 13.82
N LEU A 157 3.95 -17.68 14.90
CA LEU A 157 2.64 -17.03 14.82
C LEU A 157 2.73 -15.64 14.19
N HIS A 158 3.69 -14.82 14.59
CA HIS A 158 3.94 -13.51 13.97
C HIS A 158 4.30 -13.62 12.48
N TYR A 159 5.04 -14.67 12.09
CA TYR A 159 5.29 -14.92 10.68
C TYR A 159 4.01 -15.22 9.90
N LEU A 160 3.06 -15.97 10.48
CA LEU A 160 1.72 -16.15 9.89
C LEU A 160 0.96 -14.81 9.78
N TYR A 161 1.06 -13.93 10.78
CA TYR A 161 0.49 -12.58 10.69
C TYR A 161 1.10 -11.77 9.54
N CYS A 162 2.42 -11.84 9.33
CA CYS A 162 3.05 -11.22 8.16
C CYS A 162 2.48 -11.74 6.85
N ILE A 163 2.27 -13.06 6.74
CA ILE A 163 1.68 -13.68 5.56
C ILE A 163 0.24 -13.19 5.36
N GLN A 164 -0.58 -13.16 6.42
CA GLN A 164 -1.95 -12.65 6.35
C GLN A 164 -1.99 -11.20 5.86
N ILE A 165 -1.18 -10.32 6.45
CA ILE A 165 -1.11 -8.90 6.08
C ILE A 165 -0.69 -8.76 4.61
N PHE A 166 0.33 -9.50 4.19
CA PHE A 166 0.77 -9.51 2.80
C PHE A 166 -0.34 -9.93 1.84
N LEU A 167 -0.99 -11.07 2.10
CA LEU A 167 -2.06 -11.59 1.23
C LEU A 167 -3.28 -10.66 1.21
N THR A 168 -3.60 -10.03 2.34
CA THR A 168 -4.70 -9.06 2.45
C THR A 168 -4.41 -7.82 1.62
N LEU A 169 -3.20 -7.26 1.74
CA LEU A 169 -2.77 -6.14 0.92
C LEU A 169 -2.74 -6.51 -0.57
N ASP A 170 -2.21 -7.68 -0.92
CA ASP A 170 -2.16 -8.17 -2.30
C ASP A 170 -3.56 -8.33 -2.89
N LEU A 171 -4.51 -8.88 -2.14
CA LEU A 171 -5.90 -9.02 -2.55
C LEU A 171 -6.56 -7.65 -2.79
N VAL A 172 -6.41 -6.71 -1.86
CA VAL A 172 -7.02 -5.38 -1.99
C VAL A 172 -6.42 -4.59 -3.14
N LEU A 173 -5.08 -4.53 -3.24
CA LEU A 173 -4.42 -3.81 -4.33
C LEU A 173 -4.73 -4.43 -5.69
N SER A 174 -4.73 -5.77 -5.79
CA SER A 174 -5.07 -6.47 -7.04
C SER A 174 -6.54 -6.28 -7.42
N SER A 175 -7.45 -6.23 -6.45
CA SER A 175 -8.88 -5.98 -6.71
C SER A 175 -9.12 -4.56 -7.21
N VAL A 176 -8.46 -3.56 -6.61
CA VAL A 176 -8.50 -2.17 -7.06
C VAL A 176 -7.88 -2.03 -8.44
N ALA A 177 -6.78 -2.75 -8.71
CA ALA A 177 -6.19 -2.82 -10.03
C ALA A 177 -7.23 -3.36 -11.02
N LEU A 178 -7.71 -4.60 -10.82
CA LEU A 178 -8.71 -5.24 -11.68
C LEU A 178 -9.91 -4.32 -12.00
N ALA A 179 -10.51 -3.69 -10.98
CA ALA A 179 -11.61 -2.74 -11.16
C ALA A 179 -11.21 -1.54 -12.02
N SER A 180 -10.02 -0.99 -11.79
CA SER A 180 -9.49 0.12 -12.58
C SER A 180 -9.17 -0.28 -14.04
N ALA A 181 -8.68 -1.49 -14.29
CA ALA A 181 -8.49 -2.00 -15.66
C ALA A 181 -9.82 -2.13 -16.40
N ALA A 182 -10.85 -2.63 -15.73
CA ALA A 182 -12.18 -2.77 -16.32
C ALA A 182 -12.78 -1.42 -16.72
N VAL A 183 -12.53 -0.36 -15.93
CA VAL A 183 -13.05 0.99 -16.18
C VAL A 183 -12.21 1.77 -17.22
N LEU A 184 -10.88 1.67 -17.17
CA LEU A 184 -9.99 2.55 -17.95
C LEU A 184 -9.44 1.94 -19.25
N GLY A 185 -9.57 0.63 -19.46
CA GLY A 185 -8.84 -0.06 -20.51
C GLY A 185 -7.36 -0.21 -20.14
N ALA A 186 -6.85 -1.42 -20.32
CA ALA A 186 -5.66 -1.87 -19.61
C ALA A 186 -4.40 -1.00 -19.84
N SER A 187 -3.79 -0.54 -18.75
CA SER A 187 -2.39 -0.07 -18.67
C SER A 187 -1.94 0.08 -17.20
N MET A 188 -2.00 -0.99 -16.41
CA MET A 188 -1.56 -0.95 -15.01
C MET A 188 -0.29 -1.76 -14.76
N GLU A 189 0.54 -1.26 -13.84
CA GLU A 189 1.70 -1.97 -13.33
C GLU A 189 1.30 -2.94 -12.21
N ARG A 190 2.06 -4.02 -12.05
CA ARG A 190 1.92 -4.96 -10.92
C ARG A 190 2.32 -4.28 -9.60
N HIS A 191 1.59 -4.55 -8.51
CA HIS A 191 1.84 -3.96 -7.18
C HIS A 191 2.89 -4.70 -6.35
N PHE A 192 3.06 -6.01 -6.60
CA PHE A 192 4.07 -6.88 -5.96
C PHE A 192 4.69 -7.82 -7.00
N SER A 193 5.98 -8.15 -6.85
CA SER A 193 6.70 -9.06 -7.76
C SER A 193 6.92 -10.46 -7.16
N ALA A 194 7.52 -10.57 -5.97
CA ALA A 194 7.63 -11.78 -5.13
C ALA A 194 8.38 -11.47 -3.81
N PRO A 195 7.71 -10.97 -2.74
CA PRO A 195 8.40 -10.53 -1.53
C PRO A 195 8.94 -11.63 -0.62
N LEU A 196 8.60 -12.90 -0.88
CA LEU A 196 9.01 -14.04 -0.04
C LEU A 196 10.27 -14.76 -0.53
N ALA A 197 10.88 -14.34 -1.63
CA ALA A 197 12.06 -14.99 -2.23
C ALA A 197 13.27 -14.03 -2.28
N VAL A 198 13.55 -13.34 -1.18
CA VAL A 198 14.51 -12.23 -1.16
C VAL A 198 15.75 -12.54 -0.34
N THR A 199 16.94 -12.30 -0.92
CA THR A 199 18.26 -12.57 -0.31
C THR A 199 18.98 -11.31 0.21
N SER A 200 18.32 -10.15 0.18
CA SER A 200 18.87 -8.85 0.60
C SER A 200 17.76 -7.91 1.07
N LEU A 201 18.03 -7.12 2.12
CA LEU A 201 17.09 -6.10 2.60
C LEU A 201 16.82 -5.03 1.53
N ASN A 202 17.83 -4.74 0.71
CA ASN A 202 17.69 -3.77 -0.36
C ASN A 202 16.70 -4.21 -1.45
N ASP A 203 16.68 -5.50 -1.78
CA ASP A 203 15.73 -6.02 -2.75
C ASP A 203 14.32 -6.07 -2.15
N PHE A 204 14.19 -6.39 -0.86
CA PHE A 204 12.91 -6.47 -0.17
C PHE A 204 12.21 -5.10 -0.18
N TRP A 205 12.87 -4.09 0.40
CA TRP A 205 12.32 -2.74 0.53
C TRP A 205 12.32 -1.96 -0.78
N GLY A 206 13.23 -2.25 -1.70
CA GLY A 206 13.40 -1.45 -2.92
C GLY A 206 12.63 -1.94 -4.14
N ARG A 207 12.30 -3.24 -4.21
CA ARG A 207 11.85 -3.87 -5.46
C ARG A 207 10.76 -4.93 -5.30
N GLN A 208 10.37 -5.29 -4.07
CA GLN A 208 9.47 -6.43 -3.87
C GLN A 208 8.27 -6.10 -2.99
N TRP A 209 8.43 -5.19 -2.02
CA TRP A 209 7.37 -4.76 -1.12
C TRP A 209 6.67 -3.48 -1.63
N ASN A 210 5.38 -3.56 -1.93
CA ASN A 210 4.48 -2.44 -2.27
C ASN A 210 5.10 -1.39 -3.22
N LEU A 211 5.17 -1.74 -4.50
CA LEU A 211 5.86 -0.91 -5.50
C LEU A 211 5.26 0.50 -5.63
N MET A 212 3.96 0.66 -5.39
CA MET A 212 3.32 1.98 -5.37
C MET A 212 3.87 2.87 -4.25
N ALA A 213 4.00 2.33 -3.04
CA ALA A 213 4.58 3.06 -1.91
C ALA A 213 6.06 3.40 -2.18
N VAL A 214 6.83 2.44 -2.70
CA VAL A 214 8.24 2.64 -3.05
C VAL A 214 8.42 3.75 -4.07
N ASP A 215 7.62 3.79 -5.13
CA ASP A 215 7.76 4.79 -6.17
C ASP A 215 7.36 6.19 -5.70
N LEU A 216 6.35 6.29 -4.83
CA LEU A 216 5.99 7.56 -4.20
C LEU A 216 7.11 8.06 -3.28
N LEU A 217 7.59 7.21 -2.37
CA LEU A 217 8.72 7.54 -1.49
C LEU A 217 9.98 7.90 -2.29
N ARG A 218 10.19 7.24 -3.44
CA ARG A 218 11.29 7.53 -4.34
C ARG A 218 11.18 8.96 -4.88
N ALA A 219 10.00 9.32 -5.37
CA ALA A 219 9.74 10.64 -5.96
C ALA A 219 9.67 11.77 -4.93
N SER A 220 9.14 11.50 -3.73
CA SER A 220 8.87 12.51 -2.69
C SER A 220 10.06 12.77 -1.76
N ALA A 221 10.84 11.74 -1.40
CA ALA A 221 11.90 11.84 -0.41
C ALA A 221 13.27 11.41 -0.94
N TYR A 222 13.38 10.22 -1.54
CA TYR A 222 14.68 9.68 -1.94
C TYR A 222 15.39 10.53 -2.99
N GLU A 223 14.78 10.78 -4.15
CA GLU A 223 15.41 11.50 -5.26
C GLU A 223 15.77 12.96 -4.91
N PRO A 224 14.88 13.77 -4.29
CA PRO A 224 15.22 15.13 -3.91
C PRO A 224 16.42 15.25 -2.95
N VAL A 225 16.51 14.33 -1.99
CA VAL A 225 17.56 14.31 -0.96
C VAL A 225 18.84 13.71 -1.54
N ARG A 226 18.73 12.62 -2.31
CA ARG A 226 19.87 12.00 -3.01
C ARG A 226 20.59 12.97 -3.92
N ALA A 227 19.85 13.77 -4.67
CA ALA A 227 20.42 14.74 -5.61
C ALA A 227 21.31 15.80 -4.91
N ARG A 228 21.11 16.04 -3.61
CA ARG A 228 21.86 17.04 -2.85
C ARG A 228 22.91 16.44 -1.92
N TRP A 229 22.61 15.31 -1.28
CA TRP A 229 23.39 14.76 -0.17
C TRP A 229 23.82 13.31 -0.37
N GLY A 230 23.63 12.76 -1.57
CA GLY A 230 24.08 11.42 -1.93
C GLY A 230 23.11 10.30 -1.55
N ARG A 231 23.48 9.08 -1.95
CA ARG A 231 22.60 7.90 -1.91
C ARG A 231 22.09 7.57 -0.51
N ASP A 232 22.95 7.65 0.48
CA ASP A 232 22.66 7.15 1.83
C ASP A 232 21.71 8.10 2.57
N ALA A 233 21.91 9.41 2.40
CA ALA A 233 20.96 10.43 2.85
C ALA A 233 19.59 10.24 2.19
N GLY A 234 19.56 9.93 0.89
CA GLY A 234 18.32 9.59 0.18
C GLY A 234 17.59 8.39 0.79
N VAL A 235 18.32 7.31 1.12
CA VAL A 235 17.74 6.12 1.78
C VAL A 235 17.16 6.51 3.14
N LEU A 236 17.92 7.20 3.98
CA LEU A 236 17.46 7.65 5.29
C LEU A 236 16.21 8.52 5.19
N ALA A 237 16.15 9.45 4.23
CA ALA A 237 14.97 10.29 4.03
C ALA A 237 13.73 9.50 3.59
N ALA A 238 13.89 8.50 2.72
CA ALA A 238 12.78 7.65 2.30
C ALA A 238 12.22 6.82 3.47
N PHE A 239 13.10 6.25 4.29
CA PHE A 239 12.70 5.47 5.47
C PHE A 239 12.15 6.35 6.60
N LEU A 240 12.69 7.56 6.80
CA LEU A 240 12.15 8.56 7.72
C LEU A 240 10.71 8.91 7.35
N MET A 241 10.47 9.22 6.07
CA MET A 241 9.12 9.51 5.57
C MET A 241 8.19 8.30 5.73
N SER A 242 8.67 7.09 5.39
CA SER A 242 7.92 5.86 5.60
C SER A 242 7.57 5.64 7.08
N GLY A 243 8.53 5.85 7.97
CA GLY A 243 8.35 5.71 9.42
C GLY A 243 7.29 6.65 9.97
N LEU A 244 7.33 7.93 9.59
CA LEU A 244 6.31 8.91 9.98
C LEU A 244 4.91 8.54 9.46
N LEU A 245 4.82 8.04 8.23
CA LEU A 245 3.55 7.59 7.65
C LEU A 245 3.00 6.35 8.35
N HIS A 246 3.86 5.42 8.78
CA HIS A 246 3.43 4.25 9.54
C HIS A 246 3.10 4.59 10.99
N GLU A 247 3.78 5.55 11.60
CA GLU A 247 3.42 6.09 12.91
C GLU A 247 2.00 6.69 12.86
N LEU A 248 1.70 7.46 11.81
CA LEU A 248 0.37 7.99 11.55
C LEU A 248 -0.64 6.87 11.27
N LEU A 249 -0.28 5.85 10.50
CA LEU A 249 -1.11 4.67 10.23
C LEU A 249 -1.52 3.98 11.54
N TYR A 250 -0.56 3.73 12.42
CA TYR A 250 -0.78 3.12 13.73
C TYR A 250 -1.65 3.98 14.63
N TRP A 251 -1.49 5.31 14.58
CA TRP A 251 -2.39 6.23 15.27
C TRP A 251 -3.83 6.07 14.78
N TYR A 252 -4.09 6.00 13.47
CA TYR A 252 -5.45 5.75 12.97
C TYR A 252 -6.00 4.38 13.40
N MET A 253 -5.18 3.33 13.33
CA MET A 253 -5.59 1.96 13.68
C MET A 253 -5.95 1.83 15.16
N THR A 254 -5.08 2.34 16.03
CA THR A 254 -5.18 2.13 17.48
C THR A 254 -5.90 3.26 18.21
N LEU A 255 -5.97 4.46 17.60
CA LEU A 255 -6.38 5.73 18.22
C LEU A 255 -5.57 6.08 19.48
N ARG A 256 -4.40 5.47 19.66
CA ARG A 256 -3.47 5.75 20.75
C ARG A 256 -2.39 6.71 20.29
N ARG A 257 -1.83 7.48 21.22
CA ARG A 257 -0.78 8.45 20.91
C ARG A 257 0.42 7.76 20.24
N PRO A 258 1.03 8.37 19.20
CA PRO A 258 2.22 7.85 18.57
C PRO A 258 3.37 7.77 19.58
N THR A 259 4.11 6.66 19.58
CA THR A 259 5.23 6.37 20.49
C THR A 259 6.59 6.54 19.82
N GLY A 260 6.62 6.63 18.49
CA GLY A 260 7.83 6.67 17.67
C GLY A 260 8.40 5.29 17.35
N GLU A 261 7.76 4.20 17.80
CA GLU A 261 8.25 2.83 17.59
C GLU A 261 8.27 2.45 16.10
N MET A 262 7.30 2.92 15.30
CA MET A 262 7.31 2.67 13.86
C MET A 262 8.43 3.44 13.20
N LEU A 263 8.62 4.70 13.59
CA LEU A 263 9.74 5.49 13.09
C LEU A 263 11.09 4.81 13.39
N LEU A 264 11.28 4.33 14.62
CA LEU A 264 12.49 3.60 15.02
C LEU A 264 12.69 2.32 14.20
N PHE A 265 11.62 1.55 13.97
CA PHE A 265 11.68 0.35 13.13
C PHE A 265 12.18 0.68 11.72
N PHE A 266 11.59 1.66 11.05
CA PHE A 266 12.00 2.02 9.68
C PHE A 266 13.43 2.60 9.66
N MET A 267 13.82 3.43 10.62
CA MET A 267 15.18 3.95 10.68
C MET A 267 16.22 2.84 10.94
N PHE A 268 15.88 1.85 11.78
CA PHE A 268 16.72 0.67 12.00
C PHE A 268 16.88 -0.17 10.73
N GLN A 269 15.80 -0.37 9.98
CA GLN A 269 15.84 -1.04 8.67
C GLN A 269 16.70 -0.28 7.66
N ALA A 270 16.62 1.05 7.65
CA ALA A 270 17.44 1.90 6.79
C ALA A 270 18.93 1.75 7.10
N ALA A 271 19.30 1.84 8.38
CA ALA A 271 20.68 1.67 8.83
C ALA A 271 21.21 0.27 8.46
N SER A 272 20.39 -0.76 8.65
CA SER A 272 20.73 -2.15 8.31
C SER A 272 20.93 -2.34 6.80
N GLN A 273 20.09 -1.72 5.97
CA GLN A 273 20.24 -1.75 4.51
C GLN A 273 21.50 -0.99 4.03
N ILE A 274 21.85 0.12 4.68
CA ILE A 274 23.09 0.87 4.40
C ILE A 274 24.30 0.02 4.79
N ALA A 275 24.29 -0.55 6.00
CA ALA A 275 25.35 -1.42 6.50
C ALA A 275 25.55 -2.66 5.62
N GLU A 276 24.46 -3.36 5.21
CA GLU A 276 24.54 -4.51 4.30
C GLU A 276 25.21 -4.10 2.98
N ARG A 277 24.85 -2.94 2.43
CA ARG A 277 25.44 -2.44 1.19
C ARG A 277 26.92 -2.13 1.35
N TRP A 278 27.32 -1.45 2.42
CA TRP A 278 28.71 -1.13 2.68
C TRP A 278 29.54 -2.39 2.92
N ALA A 279 29.04 -3.36 3.68
CA ALA A 279 29.72 -4.63 3.91
C ALA A 279 29.90 -5.44 2.62
N ARG A 280 28.89 -5.43 1.72
CA ARG A 280 29.01 -6.04 0.38
C ARG A 280 30.04 -5.32 -0.49
N ALA A 281 30.06 -3.98 -0.46
CA ALA A 281 30.99 -3.16 -1.21
C ALA A 281 32.44 -3.34 -0.74
N ALA A 282 32.65 -3.47 0.57
CA ALA A 282 33.95 -3.77 1.19
C ALA A 282 34.38 -5.23 1.02
N GLY A 283 33.55 -6.10 0.43
CA GLY A 283 33.84 -7.53 0.28
C GLY A 283 33.68 -8.36 1.55
N LEU A 284 33.30 -7.75 2.67
CA LEU A 284 33.13 -8.40 3.99
C LEU A 284 31.89 -9.31 4.06
N TRP A 285 30.88 -9.04 3.22
CA TRP A 285 29.60 -9.75 3.25
C TRP A 285 29.23 -10.35 1.90
N ARG A 286 29.45 -11.65 1.73
CA ARG A 286 29.08 -12.43 0.53
C ARG A 286 28.59 -13.85 0.87
N PRO A 287 27.56 -14.01 1.72
CA PRO A 287 27.06 -15.33 2.07
C PRO A 287 26.48 -16.07 0.84
N PRO A 288 26.54 -17.41 0.80
CA PRO A 288 25.79 -18.20 -0.18
C PRO A 288 24.30 -17.87 -0.15
N LYS A 289 23.60 -18.01 -1.30
CA LYS A 289 22.20 -17.57 -1.45
C LYS A 289 21.26 -18.10 -0.36
N ALA A 290 21.37 -19.37 0.00
CA ALA A 290 20.53 -19.99 1.04
C ALA A 290 20.79 -19.38 2.43
N ALA A 291 22.05 -19.15 2.79
CA ALA A 291 22.42 -18.49 4.03
C ALA A 291 21.95 -17.03 4.06
N ALA A 292 22.12 -16.30 2.94
CA ALA A 292 21.63 -14.93 2.82
C ALA A 292 20.10 -14.85 3.02
N TYR A 293 19.36 -15.76 2.39
CA TYR A 293 17.91 -15.87 2.55
C TYR A 293 17.53 -16.14 4.01
N LEU A 294 18.12 -17.15 4.64
CA LEU A 294 17.82 -17.49 6.03
C LEU A 294 18.11 -16.32 6.97
N LEU A 295 19.28 -15.68 6.83
CA LEU A 295 19.69 -14.56 7.67
C LEU A 295 18.74 -13.36 7.51
N VAL A 296 18.39 -12.99 6.28
CA VAL A 296 17.45 -11.90 6.02
C VAL A 296 16.06 -12.24 6.56
N THR A 297 15.57 -13.46 6.35
CA THR A 297 14.26 -13.89 6.86
C THR A 297 14.23 -13.85 8.39
N VAL A 298 15.23 -14.42 9.07
CA VAL A 298 15.31 -14.40 10.54
C VAL A 298 15.39 -12.96 11.05
N PHE A 299 16.26 -12.13 10.46
CA PHE A 299 16.37 -10.71 10.81
C PHE A 299 15.04 -9.97 10.65
N MET A 300 14.34 -10.19 9.53
CA MET A 300 13.04 -9.57 9.28
C MET A 300 11.98 -10.06 10.27
N VAL A 301 11.90 -11.38 10.52
CA VAL A 301 10.92 -11.95 11.46
C VAL A 301 11.13 -11.39 12.86
N VAL A 302 12.37 -11.37 13.34
CA VAL A 302 12.69 -10.85 14.68
C VAL A 302 12.37 -9.35 14.77
N THR A 303 12.88 -8.55 13.84
CA THR A 303 12.68 -7.08 13.88
C THR A 303 11.22 -6.68 13.73
N VAL A 304 10.47 -7.35 12.85
CA VAL A 304 9.03 -7.12 12.70
C VAL A 304 8.27 -7.61 13.94
N SER A 305 8.63 -8.76 14.50
CA SER A 305 7.98 -9.27 15.73
C SER A 305 8.13 -8.33 16.90
N GLU A 306 9.36 -7.87 17.17
CA GLU A 306 9.66 -7.05 18.34
C GLU A 306 9.15 -5.62 18.17
N MET A 307 9.44 -4.99 17.02
CA MET A 307 9.23 -3.55 16.85
C MET A 307 7.92 -3.22 16.15
N PHE A 308 7.46 -4.05 15.22
CA PHE A 308 6.24 -3.79 14.45
C PHE A 308 5.01 -4.35 15.17
N PHE A 309 5.03 -5.64 15.54
CA PHE A 309 3.88 -6.28 16.18
C PHE A 309 3.70 -5.90 17.66
N GLY A 310 4.76 -5.53 18.38
CA GLY A 310 4.69 -5.11 19.79
C GLY A 310 3.57 -4.08 20.06
N PRO A 311 3.61 -2.87 19.48
CA PRO A 311 2.53 -1.89 19.65
C PRO A 311 1.18 -2.34 19.09
N PHE A 312 1.17 -3.13 18.01
CA PHE A 312 -0.05 -3.66 17.40
C PHE A 312 -0.82 -4.58 18.37
N VAL A 313 -0.11 -5.52 19.00
CA VAL A 313 -0.67 -6.50 19.95
C VAL A 313 -1.01 -5.83 21.29
N ARG A 314 -0.17 -4.92 21.82
CA ARG A 314 -0.49 -4.17 23.05
C ARG A 314 -1.76 -3.32 22.95
N ALA A 315 -2.17 -2.98 21.73
CA ALA A 315 -3.41 -2.26 21.46
C ALA A 315 -4.63 -3.16 21.26
N GLY A 316 -4.47 -4.49 21.27
CA GLY A 316 -5.55 -5.46 20.97
C GLY A 316 -5.98 -5.41 19.50
N THR A 317 -5.13 -4.86 18.64
CA THR A 317 -5.44 -4.63 17.22
C THR A 317 -5.51 -5.96 16.46
N ASP A 318 -4.71 -6.93 16.88
CA ASP A 318 -4.67 -8.31 16.40
C ASP A 318 -6.00 -9.05 16.63
N VAL A 319 -6.54 -8.95 17.85
CA VAL A 319 -7.83 -9.55 18.21
C VAL A 319 -8.94 -8.94 17.37
N ARG A 320 -9.00 -7.61 17.34
CA ARG A 320 -10.02 -6.88 16.59
C ARG A 320 -9.94 -7.13 15.07
N LEU A 321 -8.73 -7.20 14.51
CA LEU A 321 -8.54 -7.53 13.10
C LEU A 321 -9.07 -8.94 12.81
N THR A 322 -8.81 -9.89 13.70
CA THR A 322 -9.28 -11.28 13.56
C THR A 322 -10.80 -11.38 13.64
N GLU A 323 -11.42 -10.68 14.60
CA GLU A 323 -12.88 -10.60 14.75
C GLU A 323 -13.55 -10.01 13.51
N GLU A 324 -13.07 -8.86 13.02
CA GLU A 324 -13.61 -8.22 11.82
C GLU A 324 -13.43 -9.10 10.56
N THR A 325 -12.29 -9.78 10.44
CA THR A 325 -12.04 -10.73 9.33
C THR A 325 -13.01 -11.91 9.38
N THR A 326 -13.21 -12.48 10.56
CA THR A 326 -14.12 -13.62 10.76
C THR A 326 -15.57 -13.23 10.45
N ALA A 327 -16.00 -12.05 10.90
CA ALA A 327 -17.32 -11.51 10.60
C ALA A 327 -17.52 -11.29 9.08
N LEU A 328 -16.51 -10.77 8.39
CA LEU A 328 -16.54 -10.58 6.94
C LEU A 328 -16.68 -11.92 6.20
N VAL A 329 -15.87 -12.93 6.57
CA VAL A 329 -15.93 -14.27 5.97
C VAL A 329 -17.31 -14.91 6.20
N ALA A 330 -17.85 -14.82 7.41
CA ALA A 330 -19.18 -15.33 7.73
C ALA A 330 -20.28 -14.64 6.91
N MET A 331 -20.19 -13.31 6.73
CA MET A 331 -21.13 -12.55 5.91
C MET A 331 -21.08 -12.98 4.43
N VAL A 332 -19.88 -13.11 3.86
CA VAL A 332 -19.69 -13.58 2.47
C VAL A 332 -20.22 -15.00 2.30
N TRP A 333 -19.93 -15.89 3.24
CA TRP A 333 -20.40 -17.27 3.23
C TRP A 333 -21.92 -17.37 3.30
N ASN A 334 -22.56 -16.56 4.16
CA ASN A 334 -24.01 -16.51 4.27
C ASN A 334 -24.65 -15.94 2.99
N ALA A 335 -24.09 -14.87 2.42
CA ALA A 335 -24.54 -14.32 1.14
C ALA A 335 -24.41 -15.35 0.00
N ALA A 336 -23.30 -16.07 -0.07
CA ALA A 336 -23.10 -17.15 -1.04
C ALA A 336 -24.14 -18.28 -0.87
N LYS A 337 -24.45 -18.69 0.35
CA LYS A 337 -25.52 -19.67 0.62
C LYS A 337 -26.89 -19.20 0.14
N HIS A 338 -27.22 -17.92 0.32
CA HIS A 338 -28.47 -17.34 -0.17
C HIS A 338 -28.51 -17.24 -1.70
N LEU A 339 -27.37 -17.00 -2.35
CA LEU A 339 -27.27 -16.97 -3.82
C LEU A 339 -27.30 -18.38 -4.44
N ILE A 340 -26.79 -19.39 -3.73
CA ILE A 340 -26.76 -20.79 -4.19
C ILE A 340 -28.08 -21.52 -3.91
N ARG A 341 -28.85 -21.09 -2.90
CA ARG A 341 -30.24 -21.53 -2.67
C ARG A 341 -31.21 -20.44 -3.12
N PRO A 342 -31.59 -20.36 -4.41
CA PRO A 342 -32.71 -19.52 -4.79
C PRO A 342 -33.93 -20.01 -4.02
N SER A 343 -34.57 -19.11 -3.30
CA SER A 343 -35.86 -19.32 -2.64
C SER A 343 -36.83 -19.99 -3.62
N GLY A 344 -37.07 -21.28 -3.43
CA GLY A 344 -37.78 -22.11 -4.40
C GLY A 344 -38.10 -23.50 -3.88
N LEU A 345 -38.56 -23.61 -2.63
CA LEU A 345 -39.47 -24.67 -2.19
C LEU A 345 -40.33 -24.06 -1.07
N ALA A 346 -41.37 -23.33 -1.48
CA ALA A 346 -42.53 -23.16 -0.63
C ALA A 346 -43.17 -24.56 -0.52
N SER A 347 -42.98 -25.23 0.62
CA SER A 347 -43.73 -26.42 0.96
C SER A 347 -45.20 -26.02 1.07
N SER A 348 -46.00 -26.49 0.13
CA SER A 348 -47.46 -26.56 0.25
C SER A 348 -47.85 -27.63 1.26
#